data_AF-A0A7V2XL22-F1
#
_entry.id   AF-A0A7V2XL22-F1
#
_cell.length_a   1.000
_cell.length_b   1.000
_cell.length_c   1.000
_cell.angle_alpha   90.00
_cell.angle_beta   90.00
_cell.angle_gamma   90.00
#
_symmetry.space_group_name_H-M   'P 1'
#
loop_
_entity.id
_entity.type
_entity.pdbx_description
1 polymer ?
#
loop_
_entity_poly.entity_id
_entity_poly.type
_entity_poly.pdbx_seq_one_letter_code
_entity_poly.pdbx_strand_id
1 'polypeptide(L)'
;MQLKPQDFLVALKLVAWGDQRWTYARLAQELGLSASEAHAAVKRGLLSGLLLQNREAAALPAGAVGGAAQSLQEQQGIYRVTRKRVRRHAAPSDAAAVPDNPVRVHAQALAEFTLHGARYAFPGVRLPLAVGVPTSHSAPAFAGVFAPGSTDFVWPHPNGTVRGIGVEPLHPSVPFAATQDERLYELLALFDALRVGKARERNMALQRLQALIDPSAPLPAKGVPRG
;
A
#
# COMPACT_ATOMS: atom_id res chain seq x y z
N MET A 1 -3.84 -17.76 9.14
CA MET A 1 -4.23 -16.34 8.99
C MET A 1 -4.44 -16.07 7.51
N GLN A 2 -5.52 -15.39 7.12
CA GLN A 2 -5.87 -15.17 5.71
C GLN A 2 -5.75 -13.68 5.38
N LEU A 3 -4.90 -13.34 4.41
CA LEU A 3 -4.88 -12.00 3.81
C LEU A 3 -6.16 -11.78 3.01
N LYS A 4 -6.76 -10.60 3.17
CA LYS A 4 -7.96 -10.18 2.45
C LYS A 4 -7.62 -9.17 1.36
N PRO A 5 -8.45 -9.06 0.31
CA PRO A 5 -8.27 -8.04 -0.73
C PRO A 5 -8.15 -6.61 -0.18
N GLN A 6 -8.93 -6.26 0.85
CA GLN A 6 -8.88 -4.95 1.51
C GLN A 6 -7.53 -4.67 2.20
N ASP A 7 -6.79 -5.71 2.62
CA ASP A 7 -5.48 -5.54 3.25
C ASP A 7 -4.46 -5.08 2.22
N PHE A 8 -4.56 -5.65 1.02
CA PHE A 8 -3.74 -5.26 -0.12
C PHE A 8 -4.08 -3.85 -0.61
N LEU A 9 -5.38 -3.49 -0.67
CA LEU A 9 -5.82 -2.13 -0.96
C LEU A 9 -5.22 -1.10 0.02
N VAL A 10 -5.25 -1.40 1.32
CA VAL A 10 -4.63 -0.55 2.34
C VAL A 10 -3.12 -0.42 2.12
N ALA A 11 -2.42 -1.51 1.84
CA ALA A 11 -0.98 -1.46 1.57
C ALA A 11 -0.64 -0.58 0.35
N LEU A 12 -1.41 -0.69 -0.74
CA LEU A 12 -1.25 0.17 -1.92
C LEU A 12 -1.57 1.64 -1.63
N LYS A 13 -2.56 1.92 -0.76
CA LYS A 13 -2.83 3.29 -0.32
C LYS A 13 -1.66 3.90 0.43
N LEU A 14 -1.01 3.12 1.29
CA LEU A 14 0.18 3.58 2.01
C LEU A 14 1.36 3.81 1.06
N VAL A 15 1.49 3.04 -0.03
CA VAL A 15 2.45 3.35 -1.11
C VAL A 15 2.10 4.67 -1.79
N ALA A 16 0.83 4.87 -2.14
CA ALA A 16 0.37 6.09 -2.82
C ALA A 16 0.64 7.36 -2.00
N TRP A 17 0.49 7.29 -0.68
CA TRP A 17 0.80 8.38 0.23
C TRP A 17 2.31 8.58 0.48
N GLY A 18 3.13 7.54 0.39
CA GLY A 18 4.55 7.60 0.73
C GLY A 18 4.78 8.14 2.14
N ASP A 19 5.52 9.25 2.24
CA ASP A 19 5.83 9.95 3.50
C ASP A 19 4.77 10.98 3.91
N GLN A 20 3.53 10.89 3.44
CA GLN A 20 2.48 11.75 4.00
C GLN A 20 2.07 11.27 5.40
N ARG A 21 1.78 12.21 6.31
CA ARG A 21 1.19 11.89 7.61
C ARG A 21 -0.25 11.39 7.44
N TRP A 22 -0.59 10.31 8.13
CA TRP A 22 -1.94 9.76 8.11
C TRP A 22 -2.37 9.22 9.48
N THR A 23 -3.69 9.07 9.63
CA THR A 23 -4.33 8.44 10.79
C THR A 23 -5.24 7.31 10.30
N TYR A 24 -5.56 6.36 11.17
CA TYR A 24 -6.52 5.30 10.82
C TYR A 24 -7.86 5.86 10.36
N ALA A 25 -8.32 6.99 10.92
CA ALA A 25 -9.55 7.65 10.51
C ALA A 25 -9.47 8.19 9.08
N ARG A 26 -8.36 8.88 8.73
CA ARG A 26 -8.13 9.37 7.37
C ARG A 26 -8.02 8.22 6.36
N LEU A 27 -7.30 7.16 6.72
CA LEU A 27 -7.14 5.96 5.89
C LEU A 27 -8.48 5.29 5.61
N ALA A 28 -9.31 5.14 6.64
CA ALA A 28 -10.66 4.60 6.51
C ALA A 28 -11.53 5.48 5.59
N GLN A 29 -11.52 6.79 5.82
CA GLN A 29 -12.30 7.75 5.02
C GLN A 29 -11.91 7.74 3.53
N GLU A 30 -10.62 7.87 3.22
CA GLU A 30 -10.16 7.94 1.82
C GLU A 30 -10.35 6.60 1.07
N LEU A 31 -10.42 5.48 1.78
CA LEU A 31 -10.67 4.16 1.18
C LEU A 31 -12.14 3.72 1.23
N GLY A 32 -13.04 4.51 1.82
CA GLY A 32 -14.43 4.10 2.03
C GLY A 32 -14.57 2.84 2.89
N LEU A 33 -13.67 2.67 3.87
CA LEU A 33 -13.69 1.59 4.85
C LEU A 33 -14.18 2.10 6.20
N SER A 34 -14.61 1.19 7.08
CA SER A 34 -14.77 1.51 8.49
C SER A 34 -13.40 1.60 9.20
N ALA A 35 -13.35 2.31 10.33
CA ALA A 35 -12.14 2.42 11.13
C ALA A 35 -11.62 1.05 11.64
N SER A 36 -12.53 0.13 11.96
CA SER A 36 -12.19 -1.23 12.39
C SER A 36 -11.62 -2.07 11.25
N GLU A 37 -12.15 -1.94 10.03
CA GLU A 37 -11.59 -2.58 8.84
C GLU A 37 -10.20 -2.10 8.50
N ALA A 38 -9.96 -0.78 8.55
CA ALA A 38 -8.64 -0.20 8.32
C ALA A 38 -7.63 -0.70 9.36
N HIS A 39 -8.02 -0.71 10.65
CA HIS A 39 -7.15 -1.22 11.71
C HIS A 39 -6.85 -2.72 11.56
N ALA A 40 -7.88 -3.52 11.26
CA ALA A 40 -7.71 -4.96 11.06
C ALA A 40 -6.85 -5.28 9.83
N ALA A 41 -6.96 -4.48 8.78
CA ALA A 41 -6.13 -4.58 7.57
C ALA A 41 -4.65 -4.29 7.88
N VAL A 42 -4.36 -3.19 8.60
CA VAL A 42 -2.99 -2.89 9.02
C VAL A 42 -2.43 -3.99 9.92
N LYS A 43 -3.22 -4.52 10.86
CA LYS A 43 -2.80 -5.64 11.71
C LYS A 43 -2.42 -6.89 10.90
N ARG A 44 -3.22 -7.25 9.89
CA ARG A 44 -2.88 -8.37 8.98
C ARG A 44 -1.67 -8.07 8.09
N GLY A 45 -1.52 -6.82 7.65
CA GLY A 45 -0.35 -6.35 6.91
C GLY A 45 0.96 -6.46 7.72
N LEU A 46 0.92 -6.11 9.00
CA LEU A 46 2.07 -6.30 9.92
C LEU A 46 2.39 -7.78 10.12
N LEU A 47 1.36 -8.60 10.36
CA LEU A 47 1.53 -10.03 10.60
C LEU A 47 2.04 -10.81 9.38
N SER A 48 1.71 -10.35 8.17
CA SER A 48 2.20 -10.92 6.91
C SER A 48 3.56 -10.39 6.47
N GLY A 49 4.08 -9.35 7.14
CA GLY A 49 5.34 -8.71 6.77
C GLY A 49 5.27 -7.78 5.55
N LEU A 50 4.06 -7.51 5.02
CA LEU A 50 3.84 -6.50 3.98
C LEU A 50 3.95 -5.08 4.51
N LEU A 51 3.69 -4.89 5.80
CA LEU A 51 3.89 -3.65 6.54
C LEU A 51 4.89 -3.88 7.68
N LEU A 52 5.61 -2.83 8.04
CA LEU A 52 6.52 -2.82 9.18
C LEU A 52 6.03 -1.83 10.23
N GLN A 53 6.15 -2.22 11.49
CA GLN A 53 5.96 -1.28 12.58
C GLN A 53 7.04 -0.19 12.49
N ASN A 54 6.62 1.07 12.54
CA ASN A 54 7.55 2.14 12.81
C ASN A 54 7.87 2.05 14.29
N ARG A 55 8.94 1.34 14.61
CA ARG A 55 9.61 1.59 15.88
C ARG A 55 10.18 2.99 15.72
N GLU A 56 9.79 3.92 16.61
CA GLU A 56 10.69 5.02 16.91
C GLU A 56 12.07 4.38 17.00
N ALA A 57 13.06 4.90 16.26
CA ALA A 57 14.43 4.58 16.57
C ALA A 57 14.54 4.89 18.06
N ALA A 58 14.49 3.85 18.90
CA ALA A 58 14.75 3.99 20.31
C ALA A 58 16.10 4.66 20.28
N ALA A 59 16.12 5.95 20.61
CA ALA A 59 17.36 6.67 20.77
C ALA A 59 18.08 5.86 21.83
N LEU A 60 18.95 4.96 21.38
CA LEU A 60 19.97 4.37 22.22
C LEU A 60 20.62 5.61 22.81
N PRO A 61 20.54 5.82 24.14
CA PRO A 61 21.31 6.89 24.72
C PRO A 61 22.75 6.59 24.32
N ALA A 62 23.31 7.43 23.44
CA ALA A 62 24.70 7.38 23.07
C ALA A 62 25.49 7.64 24.37
N GLY A 63 25.88 6.55 25.05
CA GLY A 63 26.53 6.67 26.35
C GLY A 63 26.43 5.49 27.32
N ALA A 64 25.91 4.31 26.94
CA ALA A 64 25.90 3.15 27.83
C ALA A 64 26.71 1.98 27.25
N VAL A 65 28.03 2.10 27.29
CA VAL A 65 28.94 0.96 27.10
C VAL A 65 29.89 0.88 28.29
N GLY A 66 29.70 -0.16 29.11
CA GLY A 66 30.64 -0.71 30.11
C GLY A 66 30.70 0.02 31.47
N GLY A 67 30.53 -0.62 32.63
CA GLY A 67 30.42 -2.05 32.92
C GLY A 67 30.07 -2.32 34.40
N ALA A 68 29.61 -3.56 34.61
CA ALA A 68 29.57 -4.39 35.81
C ALA A 68 29.10 -3.80 37.18
N ALA A 69 27.99 -4.33 37.69
CA ALA A 69 27.93 -5.04 38.98
C ALA A 69 26.56 -5.70 39.18
N GLN A 70 26.58 -6.94 39.64
CA GLN A 70 25.42 -7.71 40.11
C GLN A 70 24.92 -7.17 41.45
N SER A 71 23.60 -7.19 41.68
CA SER A 71 22.99 -7.55 42.97
C SER A 71 21.47 -7.72 42.85
N LEU A 72 20.98 -8.87 43.33
CA LEU A 72 19.57 -9.17 43.61
C LEU A 72 19.01 -8.22 44.69
N GLN A 73 17.79 -7.69 44.50
CA GLN A 73 16.75 -7.59 45.53
C GLN A 73 15.40 -7.18 44.92
N GLU A 74 14.34 -7.96 45.16
CA GLU A 74 12.96 -7.49 45.05
C GLU A 74 12.63 -6.56 46.23
N GLN A 75 11.93 -5.45 45.97
CA GLN A 75 11.00 -4.85 46.92
C GLN A 75 9.97 -3.95 46.22
N GLN A 76 8.75 -4.02 46.73
CA GLN A 76 7.50 -3.57 46.12
C GLN A 76 7.27 -2.05 46.19
N GLY A 77 6.55 -1.55 45.18
CA GLY A 77 5.46 -0.58 45.32
C GLY A 77 5.80 0.87 45.65
N ILE A 78 5.83 1.76 44.64
CA ILE A 78 5.39 3.15 44.78
C ILE A 78 4.73 3.60 43.47
N TYR A 79 3.40 3.82 43.52
CA TYR A 79 2.66 4.55 42.49
C TYR A 79 3.22 5.97 42.37
N ARG A 80 4.08 6.22 41.37
CA ARG A 80 4.51 7.57 41.00
C ARG A 80 3.67 8.05 39.83
N VAL A 81 2.68 8.88 40.15
CA VAL A 81 1.99 9.77 39.20
C VAL A 81 3.06 10.62 38.51
N THR A 82 3.39 10.27 37.27
CA THR A 82 4.33 11.04 36.46
C THR A 82 3.59 12.26 35.92
N ARG A 83 3.89 13.42 36.51
CA ARG A 83 3.46 14.72 35.99
C ARG A 83 3.91 14.85 34.53
N LYS A 84 2.94 15.15 33.65
CA LYS A 84 3.09 15.43 32.22
C LYS A 84 4.22 16.46 32.01
N ARG A 85 5.38 16.00 31.55
CA ARG A 85 6.50 16.88 31.18
C ARG A 85 6.10 17.62 29.91
N VAL A 86 5.80 18.91 30.04
CA VAL A 86 5.56 19.81 28.90
C VAL A 86 6.84 19.83 28.06
N ARG A 87 6.73 19.34 26.81
CA ARG A 87 7.83 19.30 25.83
C ARG A 87 8.26 20.75 25.57
N ARG A 88 9.46 21.12 25.98
CA ARG A 88 10.10 22.37 25.53
C ARG A 88 10.39 22.22 24.04
N HIS A 89 10.02 23.22 23.26
CA HIS A 89 10.33 23.32 21.83
C HIS A 89 11.84 23.15 21.63
N ALA A 90 12.23 22.06 20.94
CA ALA A 90 13.54 21.95 20.34
C ALA A 90 13.50 22.68 18.99
N ALA A 91 14.58 23.42 18.70
CA ALA A 91 14.77 24.18 17.47
C ALA A 91 14.68 23.29 16.22
N PRO A 92 14.27 23.83 15.06
CA PRO A 92 14.11 23.03 13.85
C PRO A 92 15.47 22.59 13.33
N SER A 93 15.68 21.28 13.23
CA SER A 93 16.72 20.69 12.39
C SER A 93 16.16 20.45 11.00
N ASP A 94 16.82 20.95 9.96
CA ASP A 94 16.50 20.77 8.53
C ASP A 94 16.72 19.33 8.01
N ALA A 95 16.50 18.31 8.84
CA ALA A 95 16.30 16.95 8.38
C ALA A 95 14.80 16.77 8.15
N ALA A 96 14.37 16.54 6.91
CA ALA A 96 12.97 16.31 6.54
C ALA A 96 12.30 15.41 7.60
N ALA A 97 11.40 16.00 8.38
CA ALA A 97 10.85 15.35 9.56
C ALA A 97 10.11 14.09 9.13
N VAL A 98 10.72 12.92 9.38
CA VAL A 98 10.10 11.63 9.08
C VAL A 98 8.72 11.63 9.72
N PRO A 99 7.65 11.41 8.95
CA PRO A 99 6.29 11.41 9.46
C PRO A 99 6.19 10.38 10.59
N ASP A 100 5.59 10.78 11.71
CA ASP A 100 5.27 9.88 12.81
C ASP A 100 4.03 9.04 12.45
N ASN A 101 4.19 8.19 11.43
CA ASN A 101 3.17 7.25 10.98
C ASN A 101 3.31 5.96 11.82
N PRO A 102 2.19 5.30 12.19
CA PRO A 102 2.25 4.12 13.06
C PRO A 102 2.93 2.92 12.39
N VAL A 103 2.85 2.83 11.07
CA VAL A 103 3.46 1.78 10.25
C VAL A 103 4.01 2.36 8.95
N ARG A 104 4.95 1.65 8.34
CA ARG A 104 5.44 1.91 6.98
C ARG A 104 5.26 0.69 6.10
N VAL A 105 5.31 0.89 4.79
CA VAL A 105 5.29 -0.19 3.81
C VAL A 105 6.63 -0.93 3.83
N HIS A 106 6.58 -2.26 3.76
CA HIS A 106 7.76 -3.06 3.46
C HIS A 106 7.92 -3.14 1.94
N ALA A 107 8.55 -2.12 1.33
CA ALA A 107 8.54 -1.92 -0.13
C ALA A 107 8.93 -3.18 -0.91
N GLN A 108 10.04 -3.82 -0.56
CA GLN A 108 10.52 -5.04 -1.21
C GLN A 108 9.52 -6.18 -1.12
N ALA A 109 9.01 -6.51 0.08
CA ALA A 109 8.07 -7.61 0.26
C ALA A 109 6.71 -7.32 -0.39
N LEU A 110 6.25 -6.07 -0.35
CA LEU A 110 5.01 -5.68 -1.03
C LEU A 110 5.16 -5.75 -2.55
N ALA A 111 6.30 -5.31 -3.11
CA ALA A 111 6.57 -5.42 -4.53
C ALA A 111 6.61 -6.90 -4.98
N GLU A 112 7.37 -7.73 -4.26
CA GLU A 112 7.46 -9.17 -4.53
C GLU A 112 6.06 -9.83 -4.51
N PHE A 113 5.28 -9.58 -3.45
CA PHE A 113 3.92 -10.09 -3.35
C PHE A 113 3.02 -9.57 -4.47
N THR A 114 3.08 -8.28 -4.79
CA THR A 114 2.25 -7.66 -5.84
C THR A 114 2.50 -8.30 -7.20
N LEU A 115 3.78 -8.52 -7.54
CA LEU A 115 4.19 -8.98 -8.86
C LEU A 115 3.99 -10.50 -9.03
N HIS A 116 4.13 -11.27 -7.96
CA HIS A 116 4.19 -12.73 -8.05
C HIS A 116 3.04 -13.46 -7.34
N GLY A 117 2.51 -12.93 -6.25
CA GLY A 117 1.50 -13.60 -5.42
C GLY A 117 0.08 -13.03 -5.56
N ALA A 118 -0.05 -11.71 -5.63
CA ALA A 118 -1.31 -11.01 -5.43
C ALA A 118 -2.36 -11.37 -6.51
N ARG A 119 -1.96 -11.58 -7.76
CA ARG A 119 -2.88 -12.02 -8.84
C ARG A 119 -3.49 -13.41 -8.61
N TYR A 120 -2.85 -14.25 -7.79
CA TYR A 120 -3.35 -15.59 -7.45
C TYR A 120 -4.13 -15.57 -6.14
N ALA A 121 -3.72 -14.75 -5.18
CA ALA A 121 -4.47 -14.51 -3.95
C ALA A 121 -5.81 -13.81 -4.23
N PHE A 122 -5.83 -12.89 -5.21
CA PHE A 122 -6.97 -12.05 -5.57
C PHE A 122 -7.19 -12.10 -7.10
N PRO A 123 -7.70 -13.22 -7.64
CA PRO A 123 -7.85 -13.39 -9.07
C PRO A 123 -8.78 -12.34 -9.69
N GLY A 124 -8.50 -11.96 -10.93
CA GLY A 124 -9.37 -11.07 -11.69
C GLY A 124 -10.56 -11.81 -12.25
N VAL A 125 -11.76 -11.42 -11.85
CA VAL A 125 -13.01 -11.91 -12.45
C VAL A 125 -13.51 -10.89 -13.45
N ARG A 126 -13.71 -11.33 -14.69
CA ARG A 126 -14.38 -10.52 -15.72
C ARG A 126 -15.89 -10.68 -15.55
N LEU A 127 -16.58 -9.57 -15.53
CA LEU A 127 -18.03 -9.43 -15.40
C LEU A 127 -18.63 -9.08 -16.77
N PRO A 128 -19.97 -9.15 -16.92
CA PRO A 128 -20.63 -8.65 -18.12
C PRO A 128 -20.30 -7.19 -18.45
N LEU A 129 -20.69 -6.76 -19.66
CA LEU A 129 -20.55 -5.36 -20.05
C LEU A 129 -21.32 -4.45 -19.09
N ALA A 130 -20.64 -3.40 -18.63
CA ALA A 130 -21.18 -2.43 -17.69
C ALA A 130 -20.68 -1.02 -18.02
N VAL A 131 -21.34 -0.02 -17.43
CA VAL A 131 -20.79 1.34 -17.32
C VAL A 131 -20.04 1.44 -16.01
N GLY A 132 -18.87 2.07 -16.02
CA GLY A 132 -18.00 2.07 -14.86
C GLY A 132 -16.81 3.00 -14.95
N VAL A 133 -16.00 2.98 -13.89
CA VAL A 133 -14.72 3.70 -13.81
C VAL A 133 -13.67 2.89 -14.57
N PRO A 134 -12.97 3.46 -15.57
CA PRO A 134 -12.02 2.70 -16.39
C PRO A 134 -10.88 2.10 -15.57
N THR A 135 -10.46 0.88 -15.85
CA THR A 135 -9.36 0.18 -15.14
C THR A 135 -8.47 -0.58 -16.11
N SER A 136 -7.45 -1.28 -15.62
CA SER A 136 -6.48 -2.00 -16.45
C SER A 136 -5.84 -1.03 -17.45
N HIS A 137 -5.66 -1.46 -18.70
CA HIS A 137 -5.12 -0.64 -19.78
C HIS A 137 -6.03 0.53 -20.21
N SER A 138 -7.31 0.54 -19.81
CA SER A 138 -8.25 1.62 -20.12
C SER A 138 -8.16 2.79 -19.15
N ALA A 139 -7.43 2.65 -18.04
CA ALA A 139 -7.32 3.71 -17.05
C ALA A 139 -6.69 4.99 -17.63
N PRO A 140 -7.05 6.18 -17.12
CA PRO A 140 -6.58 7.46 -17.66
C PRO A 140 -5.06 7.59 -17.72
N ALA A 141 -4.35 6.99 -16.75
CA ALA A 141 -2.89 6.98 -16.69
C ALA A 141 -2.21 6.30 -17.90
N PHE A 142 -2.95 5.53 -18.71
CA PHE A 142 -2.44 4.81 -19.88
C PHE A 142 -3.09 5.27 -21.19
N ALA A 143 -3.78 6.41 -21.19
CA ALA A 143 -4.34 7.00 -22.39
C ALA A 143 -3.24 7.18 -23.47
N GLY A 144 -3.48 6.65 -24.67
CA GLY A 144 -2.54 6.70 -25.79
C GLY A 144 -1.35 5.72 -25.71
N VAL A 145 -1.17 4.97 -24.62
CA VAL A 145 -0.10 3.96 -24.51
C VAL A 145 -0.42 2.70 -25.32
N PHE A 146 -1.72 2.38 -25.42
CA PHE A 146 -2.23 1.23 -26.16
C PHE A 146 -2.98 1.68 -27.41
N ALA A 147 -2.95 0.83 -28.44
CA ALA A 147 -3.62 1.11 -29.70
C ALA A 147 -5.15 1.22 -29.46
N PRO A 148 -5.82 2.22 -30.07
CA PRO A 148 -7.27 2.31 -30.03
C PRO A 148 -7.96 1.04 -30.54
N GLY A 149 -9.16 0.75 -30.01
CA GLY A 149 -9.97 -0.40 -30.42
C GLY A 149 -9.77 -1.68 -29.57
N SER A 150 -8.95 -1.62 -28.52
CA SER A 150 -8.95 -2.66 -27.48
C SER A 150 -10.26 -2.64 -26.69
N THR A 151 -10.68 -3.80 -26.20
CA THR A 151 -11.87 -3.89 -25.35
C THR A 151 -11.60 -3.21 -24.02
N ASP A 152 -12.39 -2.19 -23.70
CA ASP A 152 -12.24 -1.46 -22.45
C ASP A 152 -12.59 -2.31 -21.23
N PHE A 153 -11.85 -2.09 -20.15
CA PHE A 153 -12.16 -2.63 -18.83
C PHE A 153 -12.61 -1.53 -17.90
N VAL A 154 -13.65 -1.81 -17.11
CA VAL A 154 -14.20 -0.87 -16.13
C VAL A 154 -14.47 -1.57 -14.81
N TRP A 155 -14.28 -0.89 -13.70
CA TRP A 155 -14.96 -1.29 -12.46
C TRP A 155 -16.42 -0.82 -12.55
N PRO A 156 -17.42 -1.74 -12.52
CA PRO A 156 -18.82 -1.36 -12.58
C PRO A 156 -19.15 -0.38 -11.47
N HIS A 157 -19.64 0.79 -11.84
CA HIS A 157 -19.96 1.86 -10.89
C HIS A 157 -20.95 2.84 -11.53
N PRO A 158 -22.02 3.25 -10.82
CA PRO A 158 -23.08 4.08 -11.40
C PRO A 158 -22.57 5.44 -11.91
N ASN A 159 -21.52 6.00 -11.29
CA ASN A 159 -20.92 7.27 -11.70
C ASN A 159 -19.82 7.11 -12.76
N GLY A 160 -19.69 5.93 -13.36
CA GLY A 160 -18.73 5.65 -14.41
C GLY A 160 -19.06 6.37 -15.72
N THR A 161 -18.04 6.72 -16.50
CA THR A 161 -18.19 7.43 -17.78
C THR A 161 -17.87 6.55 -19.00
N VAL A 162 -17.31 5.36 -18.77
CA VAL A 162 -16.86 4.45 -19.82
C VAL A 162 -17.71 3.19 -19.80
N ARG A 163 -18.06 2.67 -20.99
CA ARG A 163 -18.70 1.37 -21.15
C ARG A 163 -17.66 0.34 -21.57
N GLY A 164 -17.54 -0.75 -20.82
CA GLY A 164 -16.56 -1.80 -21.09
C GLY A 164 -16.91 -3.13 -20.41
N ILE A 165 -16.04 -4.11 -20.53
CA ILE A 165 -16.13 -5.36 -19.77
C ILE A 165 -15.90 -5.01 -18.29
N GLY A 166 -16.83 -5.41 -17.43
CA GLY A 166 -16.67 -5.21 -16.00
C GLY A 166 -15.50 -6.04 -15.45
N VAL A 167 -14.78 -5.49 -14.50
CA VAL A 167 -13.78 -6.22 -13.69
C VAL A 167 -14.24 -6.15 -12.24
N GLU A 168 -14.29 -7.31 -11.57
CA GLU A 168 -14.58 -7.33 -10.15
C GLU A 168 -13.49 -6.57 -9.39
N PRO A 169 -13.84 -5.48 -8.68
CA PRO A 169 -12.86 -4.70 -7.95
C PRO A 169 -12.31 -5.52 -6.78
N LEU A 170 -11.07 -5.24 -6.35
CA LEU A 170 -10.48 -5.88 -5.17
C LEU A 170 -11.38 -5.74 -3.93
N HIS A 171 -12.05 -4.59 -3.81
CA HIS A 171 -13.01 -4.31 -2.74
C HIS A 171 -14.10 -3.40 -3.31
N PRO A 172 -15.37 -3.48 -2.84
CA PRO A 172 -16.45 -2.63 -3.34
C PRO A 172 -16.16 -1.13 -3.33
N SER A 173 -15.29 -0.66 -2.44
CA SER A 173 -14.90 0.75 -2.34
C SER A 173 -13.80 1.21 -3.32
N VAL A 174 -13.18 0.30 -4.08
CA VAL A 174 -12.08 0.63 -5.02
C VAL A 174 -12.47 1.71 -6.04
N PRO A 175 -13.64 1.65 -6.73
CA PRO A 175 -13.98 2.67 -7.72
C PRO A 175 -14.07 4.06 -7.09
N PHE A 176 -14.66 4.14 -5.88
CA PHE A 176 -14.69 5.36 -5.10
C PHE A 176 -13.26 5.82 -4.75
N ALA A 177 -12.48 4.97 -4.08
CA ALA A 177 -11.14 5.32 -3.60
C ALA A 177 -10.18 5.75 -4.73
N ALA A 178 -10.26 5.10 -5.89
CA ALA A 178 -9.45 5.43 -7.06
C ALA A 178 -9.76 6.84 -7.60
N THR A 179 -11.02 7.25 -7.60
CA THR A 179 -11.38 8.62 -8.05
C THR A 179 -10.91 9.72 -7.11
N GLN A 180 -10.56 9.39 -5.86
CA GLN A 180 -10.08 10.37 -4.87
C GLN A 180 -8.56 10.54 -4.88
N ASP A 181 -7.81 9.59 -5.45
CA ASP A 181 -6.35 9.58 -5.42
C ASP A 181 -5.80 8.99 -6.72
N GLU A 182 -5.26 9.87 -7.57
CA GLU A 182 -4.70 9.50 -8.88
C GLU A 182 -3.57 8.47 -8.78
N ARG A 183 -2.76 8.54 -7.71
CA ARG A 183 -1.62 7.64 -7.53
C ARG A 183 -2.09 6.24 -7.13
N LEU A 184 -3.06 6.17 -6.24
CA LEU A 184 -3.73 4.91 -5.90
C LEU A 184 -4.45 4.33 -7.12
N TYR A 185 -5.11 5.18 -7.92
CA TYR A 185 -5.77 4.75 -9.14
C TYR A 185 -4.79 4.09 -10.11
N GLU A 186 -3.63 4.72 -10.38
CA GLU A 186 -2.61 4.13 -11.24
C GLU A 186 -2.17 2.75 -10.73
N LEU A 187 -1.89 2.61 -9.43
CA LEU A 187 -1.50 1.34 -8.81
C LEU A 187 -2.57 0.25 -8.99
N LEU A 188 -3.84 0.57 -8.70
CA LEU A 188 -4.96 -0.37 -8.82
C LEU A 188 -5.21 -0.77 -10.27
N ALA A 189 -5.13 0.19 -11.20
CA ALA A 189 -5.31 -0.08 -12.63
C ALA A 189 -4.18 -0.97 -13.18
N LEU A 190 -2.91 -0.72 -12.79
CA LEU A 190 -1.81 -1.61 -13.17
C LEU A 190 -1.99 -3.01 -12.60
N PHE A 191 -2.46 -3.12 -11.36
CA PHE A 191 -2.75 -4.42 -10.78
C PHE A 191 -3.85 -5.15 -11.57
N ASP A 192 -4.88 -4.45 -12.04
CA ASP A 192 -5.89 -5.04 -12.92
C ASP A 192 -5.36 -5.45 -14.28
N ALA A 193 -4.38 -4.72 -14.82
CA ALA A 193 -3.66 -5.16 -16.01
C ALA A 193 -2.92 -6.48 -15.76
N LEU A 194 -2.41 -6.74 -14.54
CA LEU A 194 -1.88 -8.06 -14.17
C LEU A 194 -2.97 -9.13 -14.07
N ARG A 195 -4.13 -8.79 -13.50
CA ARG A 195 -5.23 -9.71 -13.23
C ARG A 195 -5.97 -10.16 -14.50
N VAL A 196 -6.29 -9.23 -15.41
CA VAL A 196 -7.17 -9.48 -16.56
C VAL A 196 -6.58 -9.07 -17.91
N GLY A 197 -5.44 -8.37 -17.93
CA GLY A 197 -4.84 -7.85 -19.16
C GLY A 197 -4.16 -8.89 -20.04
N LYS A 198 -3.86 -8.52 -21.29
CA LYS A 198 -3.10 -9.33 -22.25
C LYS A 198 -1.60 -9.35 -21.92
N ALA A 199 -0.82 -10.20 -22.60
CA ALA A 199 0.62 -10.35 -22.33
C ALA A 199 1.40 -9.03 -22.36
N ARG A 200 1.12 -8.16 -23.35
CA ARG A 200 1.74 -6.83 -23.45
C ARG A 200 1.40 -5.93 -22.25
N GLU A 201 0.13 -5.89 -21.87
CA GLU A 201 -0.38 -5.09 -20.74
C GLU A 201 0.23 -5.59 -19.42
N ARG A 202 0.27 -6.91 -19.22
CA ARG A 202 0.89 -7.53 -18.04
C ARG A 202 2.38 -7.19 -17.93
N ASN A 203 3.13 -7.30 -19.02
CA ASN A 203 4.57 -7.00 -19.02
C ASN A 203 4.85 -5.53 -18.69
N MET A 204 4.04 -4.61 -19.21
CA MET A 204 4.12 -3.20 -18.85
C MET A 204 3.79 -2.98 -17.36
N ALA A 205 2.71 -3.61 -16.89
CA ALA A 205 2.26 -3.47 -15.52
C ALA A 205 3.28 -3.98 -14.50
N LEU A 206 3.96 -5.10 -14.79
CA LEU A 206 5.04 -5.62 -13.95
C LEU A 206 6.16 -4.58 -13.75
N GLN A 207 6.60 -3.95 -14.85
CA GLN A 207 7.69 -2.97 -14.80
C GLN A 207 7.28 -1.72 -14.03
N ARG A 208 6.08 -1.18 -14.32
CA ARG A 208 5.60 0.03 -13.65
C ARG A 208 5.32 -0.23 -12.16
N LEU A 209 4.62 -1.30 -11.80
CA LEU A 209 4.31 -1.59 -10.38
C LEU A 209 5.57 -1.74 -9.53
N GLN A 210 6.61 -2.41 -10.05
CA GLN A 210 7.89 -2.50 -9.36
C GLN A 210 8.44 -1.10 -9.06
N ALA A 211 8.55 -0.24 -10.07
CA ALA A 211 9.10 1.10 -9.93
C ALA A 211 8.25 2.00 -9.00
N LEU A 212 6.94 1.78 -8.94
CA LEU A 212 6.03 2.55 -8.09
C LEU A 212 6.08 2.13 -6.62
N ILE A 213 6.20 0.83 -6.34
CA ILE A 213 6.16 0.27 -4.99
C ILE A 213 7.55 0.25 -4.34
N ASP A 214 8.57 -0.13 -5.11
CA ASP A 214 9.96 -0.20 -4.68
C ASP A 214 10.88 0.34 -5.79
N PRO A 215 11.07 1.67 -5.83
CA PRO A 215 11.93 2.33 -6.83
C PRO A 215 13.42 2.01 -6.64
N SER A 216 13.81 1.46 -5.49
CA SER A 216 15.21 1.13 -5.19
C SER A 216 15.63 -0.23 -5.75
N ALA A 217 14.67 -1.07 -6.15
CA ALA A 217 14.96 -2.36 -6.74
C ALA A 217 15.57 -2.23 -8.16
N PRO A 218 16.59 -3.03 -8.50
CA PRO A 218 17.06 -3.13 -9.87
C PRO A 218 15.92 -3.67 -10.76
N LEU A 219 15.68 -3.01 -11.90
CA LEU A 219 14.66 -3.43 -12.86
C LEU A 219 14.85 -4.92 -13.23
N PRO A 220 13.76 -5.71 -13.32
CA PRO A 220 13.88 -7.11 -13.70
C PRO A 220 14.55 -7.20 -15.07
N ALA A 221 15.72 -7.84 -15.11
CA ALA A 221 16.49 -8.03 -16.33
C ALA A 221 15.57 -8.65 -17.40
N LYS A 222 15.41 -7.99 -18.55
CA LYS A 222 14.73 -8.57 -19.70
C LYS A 222 15.42 -9.90 -20.02
N GLY A 223 14.71 -11.00 -19.80
CA GLY A 223 15.25 -12.34 -19.97
C GLY A 223 15.89 -12.49 -21.34
N VAL A 224 17.17 -12.86 -21.36
CA VAL A 224 17.83 -13.42 -22.55
C VAL A 224 17.00 -14.63 -22.98
N PRO A 225 16.59 -14.76 -24.26
CA PRO A 225 15.92 -15.96 -24.71
C PRO A 225 16.86 -17.15 -24.46
N ARG A 226 16.42 -18.10 -23.62
CA ARG A 226 17.08 -19.40 -23.53
C ARG A 226 16.84 -20.08 -24.88
N GLY A 227 17.93 -20.28 -25.63
CA GLY A 227 17.94 -20.98 -26.90
C GLY A 227 17.60 -22.46 -26.76
#